data_AF-A0AAV5VQ94-F1
#
_entry.id   AF-A0AAV5VQ94-F1
#
_cell.length_a   1.000
_cell.length_b   1.000
_cell.length_c   1.000
_cell.angle_alpha   90.00
_cell.angle_beta   90.00
_cell.angle_gamma   90.00
#
_symmetry.space_group_name_H-M   'P 1'
#
loop_
_entity.id
_entity.type
_entity.pdbx_description
1 polymer ?
#
loop_
_entity_poly.entity_id
_entity_poly.type
_entity_poly.pdbx_seq_one_letter_code
_entity_poly.pdbx_strand_id
1 'polypeptide(L)'
;QVDDSVSSENPHVKLALKDQLGAVSSALVNPFILMLIPRFLSHGLFISFMMNVYPTSLQYSTILATNYPMITAYYAFAMCAGTILSGLIIPPLNRAFYDFGLRPMYYVTAILQLIIYTIAALTVPNRSTAEPTSESSFFEPRLSWVIMVSILMGFADSSNTASSSVICSRLIPGRASHTYSAARLYRGVAASTIFLCSPILTMKMHSIILIFITV
;
A
#
# COMPACT_ATOMS: atom_id res chain seq x y z
N GLN A 1 24.92 -13.71 -19.96
CA GLN A 1 25.71 -12.54 -19.51
C GLN A 1 24.69 -11.45 -19.23
N VAL A 2 24.41 -11.19 -17.95
CA VAL A 2 23.38 -10.21 -17.51
C VAL A 2 24.14 -8.99 -17.02
N ASP A 3 24.50 -8.11 -17.96
CA ASP A 3 25.22 -6.86 -17.66
C ASP A 3 24.32 -5.76 -17.07
N ASP A 4 23.01 -6.04 -16.90
CA ASP A 4 22.02 -5.13 -16.30
C ASP A 4 21.67 -5.47 -14.83
N SER A 5 22.58 -6.13 -14.11
CA SER A 5 22.36 -6.35 -12.68
C SER A 5 22.80 -5.12 -11.87
N VAL A 6 21.83 -4.45 -11.23
CA VAL A 6 21.98 -3.31 -10.28
C VAL A 6 23.00 -3.59 -9.16
N SER A 7 23.48 -4.82 -9.04
CA SER A 7 24.41 -5.29 -8.02
C SER A 7 25.89 -5.16 -8.40
N SER A 8 26.25 -4.85 -9.65
CA SER A 8 27.66 -4.77 -10.08
C SER A 8 28.31 -3.38 -9.93
N GLU A 9 27.52 -2.33 -9.67
CA GLU A 9 27.98 -0.94 -9.75
C GLU A 9 28.08 -0.23 -8.39
N ASN A 10 28.65 -0.86 -7.36
CA ASN A 10 29.09 -0.10 -6.19
C ASN A 10 30.25 -0.75 -5.43
N PRO A 11 31.46 -0.16 -5.42
CA PRO A 11 32.40 -0.41 -4.34
C PRO A 11 31.76 0.12 -3.06
N HIS A 12 31.74 -0.67 -2.00
CA HIS A 12 31.30 -0.25 -0.67
C HIS A 12 32.22 0.84 -0.09
N VAL A 13 32.15 2.05 -0.62
CA VAL A 13 32.77 3.23 0.00
C VAL A 13 31.96 3.50 1.26
N LYS A 14 32.58 3.34 2.43
CA LYS A 14 31.99 3.72 3.71
C LYS A 14 31.88 5.26 3.75
N LEU A 15 30.85 5.82 3.14
CA LEU A 15 30.53 7.23 3.24
C LEU A 15 30.23 7.57 4.71
N ALA A 16 30.76 8.71 5.17
CA ALA A 16 30.46 9.22 6.50
C ALA A 16 28.94 9.50 6.64
N LEU A 17 28.40 9.42 7.86
CA LEU A 17 26.97 9.64 8.12
C LEU A 17 26.47 10.98 7.56
N LYS A 18 27.30 12.03 7.62
CA LYS A 18 26.99 13.36 7.07
C LYS A 18 26.77 13.32 5.55
N ASP A 19 27.60 12.56 4.84
CA ASP A 19 27.52 12.44 3.38
C ASP A 19 26.33 11.58 2.97
N GLN A 20 26.01 10.54 3.77
CA GLN A 20 24.78 9.75 3.58
C GLN A 20 23.52 10.58 3.79
N LEU A 21 23.48 11.41 4.85
CA LEU A 21 22.35 12.30 5.14
C LEU A 21 22.21 13.37 4.06
N GLY A 22 23.32 13.95 3.61
CA GLY A 22 23.35 14.88 2.47
C GLY A 22 22.84 14.24 1.18
N ALA A 23 23.20 12.99 0.90
CA ALA A 23 22.73 12.26 -0.27
C ALA A 23 21.22 11.95 -0.21
N VAL A 24 20.67 11.59 0.97
CA VAL A 24 19.22 11.41 1.15
C VAL A 24 18.48 12.73 1.02
N SER A 25 19.00 13.82 1.60
CA SER A 25 18.42 15.16 1.46
C SER A 25 18.42 15.64 0.01
N SER A 26 19.50 15.37 -0.73
CA SER A 26 19.59 15.70 -2.15
C SER A 26 18.63 14.84 -2.99
N ALA A 27 18.42 13.56 -2.62
CA ALA A 27 17.41 12.72 -3.26
C ALA A 27 15.99 13.25 -3.02
N LEU A 28 15.67 13.76 -1.82
CA LEU A 28 14.34 14.32 -1.54
C LEU A 28 13.96 15.48 -2.47
N VAL A 29 14.92 16.33 -2.84
CA VAL A 29 14.72 17.53 -3.67
C VAL A 29 14.98 17.24 -5.15
N ASN A 30 15.30 16.00 -5.52
CA ASN A 30 15.61 15.66 -6.90
C ASN A 30 14.34 15.79 -7.77
N PRO A 31 14.38 16.51 -8.90
CA PRO A 31 13.21 16.74 -9.76
C PRO A 31 12.55 15.44 -10.23
N PHE A 32 13.32 14.37 -10.44
CA PHE A 32 12.80 13.07 -10.82
C PHE A 32 11.96 12.41 -9.71
N ILE A 33 12.36 12.57 -8.45
CA ILE A 33 11.62 12.05 -7.30
C ILE A 33 10.40 12.92 -7.02
N LEU A 34 10.54 14.25 -7.15
CA LEU A 34 9.44 15.22 -7.03
C LEU A 34 8.30 14.91 -8.01
N MET A 35 8.62 14.52 -9.25
CA MET A 35 7.63 14.13 -10.25
C MET A 35 6.84 12.85 -9.88
N LEU A 36 7.43 11.97 -9.06
CA LEU A 36 6.80 10.74 -8.57
C LEU A 36 6.04 10.90 -7.24
N ILE A 37 6.09 12.09 -6.63
CA ILE A 37 5.40 12.37 -5.36
C ILE A 37 3.92 11.96 -5.38
N PRO A 38 3.11 12.32 -6.40
CA PRO A 38 1.68 11.95 -6.41
C PRO A 38 1.46 10.44 -6.25
N ARG A 39 2.33 9.62 -6.86
CA ARG A 39 2.29 8.16 -6.74
C ARG A 39 2.69 7.66 -5.36
N PHE A 40 3.68 8.29 -4.73
CA PHE A 40 4.08 7.92 -3.37
C PHE A 40 3.03 8.36 -2.34
N LEU A 41 2.37 9.48 -2.57
CA LEU A 41 1.24 9.92 -1.76
C LEU A 41 0.12 8.90 -1.84
N SER A 42 -0.38 8.56 -3.04
CA SER A 42 -1.51 7.64 -3.23
C SER A 42 -1.28 6.28 -2.56
N HIS A 43 -0.06 5.75 -2.63
CA HIS A 43 0.30 4.52 -1.93
C HIS A 43 0.37 4.69 -0.41
N GLY A 44 0.86 5.83 0.10
CA GLY A 44 0.78 6.15 1.53
C GLY A 44 -0.65 6.24 2.04
N LEU A 45 -1.57 6.78 1.24
CA LEU A 45 -2.99 6.82 1.57
C LEU A 45 -3.59 5.40 1.69
N PHE A 46 -3.27 4.53 0.73
CA PHE A 46 -3.68 3.13 0.74
C PHE A 46 -3.20 2.39 2.01
N ILE A 47 -1.94 2.59 2.40
CA ILE A 47 -1.38 1.98 3.63
C ILE A 47 -2.14 2.46 4.87
N SER A 48 -2.48 3.75 4.94
CA SER A 48 -3.22 4.28 6.09
C SER A 48 -4.64 3.72 6.16
N PHE A 49 -5.31 3.59 5.02
CA PHE A 49 -6.62 2.93 4.92
C PHE A 49 -6.55 1.47 5.40
N MET A 50 -5.52 0.75 4.97
CA MET A 50 -5.26 -0.65 5.33
C MET A 50 -5.05 -0.85 6.83
N MET A 51 -4.15 -0.06 7.43
CA MET A 51 -3.68 -0.26 8.79
C MET A 51 -4.62 0.31 9.84
N ASN A 52 -5.38 1.36 9.51
CA ASN A 52 -6.20 2.08 10.50
C ASN A 52 -7.68 1.97 10.17
N VAL A 53 -8.08 2.47 9.00
CA VAL A 53 -9.50 2.69 8.66
C VAL A 53 -10.28 1.38 8.58
N TYR A 54 -9.73 0.39 7.87
CA TYR A 54 -10.39 -0.92 7.71
C TYR A 54 -10.48 -1.72 9.03
N PRO A 55 -9.40 -1.99 9.77
CA PRO A 55 -9.48 -2.79 11.01
C PRO A 55 -10.25 -2.11 12.14
N THR A 56 -10.28 -0.77 12.22
CA THR A 56 -11.13 -0.06 13.20
C THR A 56 -12.60 -0.24 12.88
N SER A 57 -12.99 -0.16 11.59
CA SER A 57 -14.37 -0.39 11.19
C SER A 57 -14.86 -1.81 11.43
N LEU A 58 -13.98 -2.81 11.32
CA LEU A 58 -14.28 -4.19 11.67
C LEU A 58 -14.52 -4.36 13.19
N GLN A 59 -13.73 -3.67 14.01
CA GLN A 59 -13.88 -3.68 15.47
C GLN A 59 -15.16 -2.99 15.96
N TYR A 60 -15.58 -1.91 15.28
CA TYR A 60 -16.80 -1.18 15.62
C TYR A 60 -18.09 -1.81 15.07
N SER A 61 -17.98 -2.83 14.20
CA SER A 61 -19.14 -3.57 13.70
C SER A 61 -19.64 -4.56 14.76
N THR A 62 -20.77 -4.26 15.39
CA THR A 62 -21.33 -5.07 16.49
C THR A 62 -21.69 -6.49 16.04
N ILE A 63 -22.16 -6.66 14.79
CA ILE A 63 -22.52 -7.97 14.21
C ILE A 63 -21.29 -8.89 14.12
N LEU A 64 -20.13 -8.32 13.84
CA LEU A 64 -18.86 -9.05 13.71
C LEU A 64 -18.17 -9.25 15.07
N ALA A 65 -18.17 -8.23 15.92
CA ALA A 65 -17.54 -8.28 17.23
C ALA A 65 -18.19 -9.33 18.16
N THR A 66 -19.52 -9.51 18.08
CA THR A 66 -20.22 -10.51 18.91
C THR A 66 -19.95 -11.95 18.46
N ASN A 67 -19.85 -12.20 17.14
CA ASN A 67 -19.60 -13.54 16.60
C ASN A 67 -18.11 -13.92 16.56
N TYR A 68 -17.22 -12.94 16.38
CA TYR A 68 -15.78 -13.15 16.20
C TYR A 68 -14.97 -12.08 16.96
N PRO A 69 -14.74 -12.27 18.28
CA PRO A 69 -14.03 -11.27 19.09
C PRO A 69 -12.56 -11.03 18.67
N MET A 70 -11.97 -11.95 17.88
CA MET A 70 -10.59 -11.81 17.36
C MET A 70 -10.53 -11.47 15.85
N ILE A 71 -11.51 -10.75 15.32
CA ILE A 71 -11.56 -10.47 13.88
C ILE A 71 -10.32 -9.75 13.32
N THR A 72 -9.72 -8.84 14.11
CA THR A 72 -8.49 -8.14 13.72
C THR A 72 -7.30 -9.08 13.59
N ALA A 73 -7.24 -10.15 14.39
CA ALA A 73 -6.18 -11.15 14.27
C ALA A 73 -6.34 -11.97 12.98
N TYR A 74 -7.56 -12.41 12.66
CA TYR A 74 -7.84 -13.09 11.39
C TYR A 74 -7.53 -12.21 10.18
N TYR A 75 -7.87 -10.91 10.25
CA TYR A 75 -7.48 -9.91 9.25
C TYR A 75 -5.96 -9.88 9.07
N ALA A 76 -5.19 -9.75 10.15
CA ALA A 76 -3.73 -9.66 10.08
C ALA A 76 -3.08 -10.94 9.51
N PHE A 77 -3.57 -12.12 9.89
CA PHE A 77 -3.09 -13.38 9.32
C PHE A 77 -3.42 -13.51 7.82
N ALA A 78 -4.64 -13.13 7.42
CA ALA A 78 -5.05 -13.14 6.02
C ALA A 78 -4.25 -12.14 5.17
N MET A 79 -3.94 -10.96 5.72
CA MET A 79 -3.03 -9.98 5.14
C MET A 79 -1.64 -10.57 4.87
N CYS A 80 -1.04 -11.22 5.89
CA CYS A 80 0.25 -11.89 5.74
C CYS A 80 0.21 -13.02 4.71
N ALA A 81 -0.89 -13.77 4.63
CA ALA A 81 -1.06 -14.78 3.58
C ALA A 81 -1.05 -14.15 2.18
N GLY A 82 -1.73 -13.01 2.01
CA GLY A 82 -1.75 -12.25 0.74
C GLY A 82 -0.37 -11.72 0.33
N THR A 83 0.41 -11.21 1.28
CA THR A 83 1.78 -10.74 1.00
C THR A 83 2.69 -11.89 0.61
N ILE A 84 2.63 -13.03 1.29
CA ILE A 84 3.39 -14.24 0.92
C ILE A 84 3.00 -14.71 -0.48
N LEU A 85 1.69 -14.79 -0.76
CA LEU A 85 1.17 -15.22 -2.06
C LEU A 85 1.69 -14.35 -3.21
N SER A 86 1.70 -13.03 -3.03
CA SER A 86 2.26 -12.11 -4.01
C SER A 86 3.76 -12.30 -4.24
N GLY A 87 4.52 -12.58 -3.17
CA GLY A 87 5.96 -12.85 -3.25
C GLY A 87 6.27 -14.15 -3.98
N LEU A 88 5.33 -15.09 -4.02
CA LEU A 88 5.44 -16.33 -4.80
C LEU A 88 5.00 -16.14 -6.26
N ILE A 89 3.97 -15.31 -6.52
CA ILE A 89 3.40 -15.13 -7.86
C ILE A 89 4.19 -14.11 -8.71
N ILE A 90 4.66 -13.01 -8.12
CA ILE A 90 5.30 -11.92 -8.86
C ILE A 90 6.63 -12.34 -9.50
N PRO A 91 7.56 -13.06 -8.82
CA PRO A 91 8.83 -13.45 -9.41
C PRO A 91 8.73 -14.33 -10.68
N PRO A 92 7.92 -15.42 -10.72
CA PRO A 92 7.76 -16.19 -11.95
C PRO A 92 7.07 -15.37 -13.04
N LEU A 93 6.10 -14.51 -12.69
CA LEU A 93 5.41 -13.65 -13.64
C LEU A 93 6.36 -12.61 -14.27
N ASN A 94 7.29 -12.07 -13.48
CA ASN A 94 8.33 -11.17 -13.95
C ASN A 94 9.39 -11.86 -14.83
N ARG A 95 9.56 -13.18 -14.72
CA ARG A 95 10.40 -13.96 -15.65
C ARG A 95 9.67 -14.27 -16.96
N ALA A 96 8.34 -14.43 -16.90
CA ALA A 96 7.53 -14.76 -18.06
C ALA A 96 7.29 -13.56 -18.99
N PHE A 97 7.22 -12.34 -18.46
CA PHE A 97 6.92 -11.13 -19.22
C PHE A 97 8.09 -10.13 -19.17
N TYR A 98 8.50 -9.62 -20.34
CA TYR A 98 9.48 -8.54 -20.46
C TYR A 98 8.94 -7.25 -19.81
N ASP A 99 9.77 -6.58 -18.98
CA ASP A 99 9.42 -5.35 -18.25
C ASP A 99 8.19 -5.43 -17.33
N PHE A 100 7.84 -6.63 -16.84
CA PHE A 100 6.67 -6.79 -15.98
C PHE A 100 6.72 -5.93 -14.70
N GLY A 101 7.92 -5.80 -14.12
CA GLY A 101 8.13 -5.08 -12.87
C GLY A 101 7.88 -3.56 -12.89
N LEU A 102 7.63 -2.96 -14.05
CA LEU A 102 7.48 -1.49 -14.17
C LEU A 102 6.04 -1.05 -14.50
N ARG A 103 5.62 -1.15 -15.78
CA ARG A 103 4.31 -0.65 -16.24
C ARG A 103 3.13 -1.60 -16.00
N PRO A 104 3.19 -2.90 -16.35
CA PRO A 104 2.01 -3.75 -16.21
C PRO A 104 1.70 -4.06 -14.74
N MET A 105 2.72 -4.21 -13.89
CA MET A 105 2.54 -4.38 -12.45
C MET A 105 1.93 -3.14 -11.77
N TYR A 106 2.19 -1.95 -12.30
CA TYR A 106 1.51 -0.71 -11.88
C TYR A 106 0.01 -0.76 -12.18
N TYR A 107 -0.39 -1.18 -13.38
CA TYR A 107 -1.81 -1.25 -13.73
C TYR A 107 -2.54 -2.34 -12.94
N VAL A 108 -1.91 -3.50 -12.77
CA VAL A 108 -2.48 -4.59 -11.95
C VAL A 108 -2.70 -4.12 -10.51
N THR A 109 -1.73 -3.39 -9.92
CA THR A 109 -1.89 -2.84 -8.57
C THR A 109 -2.99 -1.79 -8.48
N ALA A 110 -3.09 -0.90 -9.46
CA ALA A 110 -4.16 0.11 -9.50
C ALA A 110 -5.55 -0.54 -9.60
N ILE A 111 -5.72 -1.54 -10.48
CA ILE A 111 -6.97 -2.29 -10.63
C ILE A 111 -7.34 -3.01 -9.33
N LEU A 112 -6.37 -3.67 -8.69
CA LEU A 112 -6.58 -4.33 -7.40
C LEU A 112 -7.00 -3.34 -6.32
N GLN A 113 -6.36 -2.17 -6.24
CA GLN A 113 -6.74 -1.12 -5.29
C GLN A 113 -8.18 -0.62 -5.52
N LEU A 114 -8.58 -0.40 -6.78
CA LEU A 114 -9.94 0.00 -7.12
C LEU A 114 -10.98 -1.06 -6.71
N ILE A 115 -10.69 -2.34 -6.95
CA ILE A 115 -11.53 -3.47 -6.53
C ILE A 115 -11.65 -3.50 -5.00
N ILE A 116 -10.55 -3.31 -4.28
CA ILE A 116 -10.57 -3.28 -2.82
C ILE A 116 -11.41 -2.10 -2.31
N TYR A 117 -11.24 -0.90 -2.86
CA TYR A 117 -12.04 0.25 -2.42
C TYR A 117 -13.53 0.07 -2.69
N THR A 118 -13.90 -0.52 -3.82
CA THR A 118 -15.31 -0.81 -4.13
C THR A 118 -15.88 -1.88 -3.22
N ILE A 119 -15.17 -2.98 -2.97
CA ILE A 119 -15.64 -4.02 -2.05
C ILE A 119 -15.71 -3.48 -0.62
N ALA A 120 -14.73 -2.69 -0.18
CA ALA A 120 -14.73 -2.08 1.14
C ALA A 120 -15.91 -1.09 1.32
N ALA A 121 -16.20 -0.28 0.29
CA ALA A 121 -17.35 0.63 0.30
C ALA A 121 -18.71 -0.08 0.27
N LEU A 122 -18.79 -1.29 -0.30
CA LEU A 122 -20.00 -2.12 -0.34
C LEU A 122 -20.18 -2.98 0.92
N THR A 123 -19.09 -3.38 1.57
CA THR A 123 -19.10 -4.28 2.72
C THR A 123 -19.24 -3.52 4.03
N VAL A 124 -18.59 -2.35 4.17
CA VAL A 124 -18.58 -1.57 5.42
C VAL A 124 -19.74 -0.56 5.43
N PRO A 125 -20.64 -0.61 6.44
CA PRO A 125 -21.73 0.35 6.54
C PRO A 125 -21.21 1.76 6.83
N ASN A 126 -21.93 2.74 6.30
CA ASN A 126 -21.48 4.12 6.13
C ASN A 126 -21.03 4.83 7.42
N ARG A 127 -21.55 4.42 8.59
CA ARG A 127 -21.28 5.02 9.91
C ARG A 127 -20.29 4.23 10.79
N SER A 128 -19.80 3.08 10.32
CA SER A 128 -18.99 2.15 11.13
C SER A 128 -17.59 2.66 11.53
N THR A 129 -17.16 3.81 11.01
CA THR A 129 -15.88 4.44 11.42
C THR A 129 -16.01 5.25 12.70
N ALA A 130 -17.21 5.71 13.05
CA ALA A 130 -17.41 6.68 14.13
C ALA A 130 -18.36 6.17 15.24
N GLU A 131 -19.32 5.30 14.92
CA GLU A 131 -20.34 4.84 15.85
C GLU A 131 -20.53 3.32 15.75
N PRO A 132 -20.63 2.58 16.88
CA PRO A 132 -20.98 1.17 16.85
C PRO A 132 -22.40 1.03 16.32
N THR A 133 -22.52 0.56 15.08
CA THR A 133 -23.77 0.62 14.32
C THR A 133 -24.25 -0.79 14.01
N SER A 134 -25.52 -1.07 14.31
CA SER A 134 -26.21 -2.35 14.03
C SER A 134 -27.00 -2.32 12.71
N GLU A 135 -26.73 -1.34 11.84
CA GLU A 135 -27.39 -1.21 10.55
C GLU A 135 -26.86 -2.27 9.56
N SER A 136 -27.79 -2.89 8.85
CA SER A 136 -27.49 -3.83 7.77
C SER A 136 -26.77 -3.11 6.64
N SER A 137 -25.51 -3.46 6.41
CA SER A 137 -24.82 -3.15 5.16
C SER A 137 -25.50 -3.89 3.99
N PHE A 138 -25.35 -3.42 2.74
CA PHE A 138 -26.00 -4.03 1.55
C PHE A 138 -25.67 -5.53 1.39
N PHE A 139 -24.52 -5.96 1.91
CA PHE A 139 -24.20 -7.37 2.15
C PHE A 139 -24.04 -7.60 3.66
N GLU A 140 -24.63 -8.67 4.18
CA GLU A 140 -24.31 -9.13 5.54
C GLU A 140 -22.79 -9.26 5.69
N PRO A 141 -22.17 -8.59 6.67
CA PRO A 141 -20.75 -8.70 6.89
C PRO A 141 -20.47 -10.14 7.35
N ARG A 142 -19.86 -10.93 6.46
CA ARG A 142 -19.43 -12.31 6.72
C ARG A 142 -17.92 -12.37 6.82
N LEU A 143 -17.42 -13.27 7.67
CA LEU A 143 -15.98 -13.47 7.86
C LEU A 143 -15.25 -13.79 6.55
N SER A 144 -15.91 -14.51 5.63
CA SER A 144 -15.35 -14.85 4.31
C SER A 144 -14.98 -13.62 3.49
N TRP A 145 -15.83 -12.59 3.46
CA TRP A 145 -15.58 -11.35 2.74
C TRP A 145 -14.40 -10.59 3.35
N VAL A 146 -14.32 -10.54 4.68
CA VAL A 146 -13.21 -9.90 5.39
C VAL A 146 -11.89 -10.57 5.03
N ILE A 147 -11.82 -11.90 5.06
CA ILE A 147 -10.61 -12.67 4.73
C ILE A 147 -10.22 -12.45 3.26
N MET A 148 -11.17 -12.50 2.32
CA MET A 148 -10.90 -12.25 0.90
C MET A 148 -10.32 -10.86 0.66
N VAL A 149 -10.94 -9.81 1.22
CA VAL A 149 -10.45 -8.43 1.10
C VAL A 149 -9.06 -8.30 1.73
N SER A 150 -8.82 -8.94 2.88
CA SER A 150 -7.50 -8.92 3.55
C SER A 150 -6.40 -9.52 2.68
N ILE A 151 -6.67 -10.65 2.03
CA ILE A 151 -5.70 -11.30 1.13
C ILE A 151 -5.40 -10.38 -0.07
N LEU A 152 -6.44 -9.81 -0.69
CA LEU A 152 -6.31 -8.87 -1.81
C LEU A 152 -5.50 -7.63 -1.41
N MET A 153 -5.77 -7.10 -0.21
CA MET A 153 -5.10 -5.93 0.34
C MET A 153 -3.61 -6.19 0.60
N GLY A 154 -3.27 -7.34 1.18
CA GLY A 154 -1.89 -7.78 1.36
C GLY A 154 -1.16 -7.98 0.03
N PHE A 155 -1.84 -8.53 -0.98
CA PHE A 155 -1.29 -8.68 -2.32
C PHE A 155 -1.02 -7.32 -3.00
N ALA A 156 -1.93 -6.35 -2.85
CA ALA A 156 -1.78 -5.03 -3.43
C ALA A 156 -0.65 -4.22 -2.77
N ASP A 157 -0.47 -4.34 -1.45
CA ASP A 157 0.60 -3.64 -0.71
C ASP A 157 2.00 -4.09 -1.14
N SER A 158 2.24 -5.40 -1.14
CA SER A 158 3.50 -5.98 -1.55
C SER A 158 3.83 -5.68 -3.02
N SER A 159 2.83 -5.73 -3.91
CA SER A 159 2.99 -5.41 -5.33
C SER A 159 3.31 -3.92 -5.54
N ASN A 160 2.73 -3.02 -4.75
CA ASN A 160 3.09 -1.59 -4.78
C ASN A 160 4.51 -1.34 -4.27
N THR A 161 4.91 -2.06 -3.23
CA THR A 161 6.25 -1.97 -2.66
C THR A 161 7.30 -2.48 -3.65
N ALA A 162 7.01 -3.58 -4.34
CA ALA A 162 7.91 -4.14 -5.34
C ALA A 162 7.98 -3.30 -6.63
N SER A 163 6.88 -2.74 -7.13
CA SER A 163 6.94 -1.81 -8.28
C SER A 163 7.70 -0.54 -7.93
N SER A 164 7.50 -0.03 -6.71
CA SER A 164 8.24 1.12 -6.19
C SER A 164 9.75 0.91 -6.09
N SER A 165 10.19 -0.27 -5.66
CA SER A 165 11.62 -0.56 -5.54
C SER A 165 12.28 -0.65 -6.93
N VAL A 166 11.59 -1.24 -7.90
CA VAL A 166 12.05 -1.30 -9.32
C VAL A 166 12.07 0.10 -9.94
N ILE A 167 11.06 0.93 -9.69
CA ILE A 167 11.04 2.31 -10.18
C ILE A 167 12.19 3.12 -9.56
N CYS A 168 12.42 3.00 -8.25
CA CYS A 168 13.49 3.72 -7.56
C CYS A 168 14.90 3.26 -8.01
N SER A 169 15.07 1.99 -8.36
CA SER A 169 16.35 1.48 -8.87
C SER A 169 16.63 1.92 -10.31
N ARG A 170 15.59 2.15 -11.12
CA ARG A 170 15.72 2.68 -12.48
C ARG A 170 15.89 4.21 -12.51
N LEU A 171 15.35 4.94 -11.54
CA LEU A 171 15.36 6.41 -11.52
C LEU A 171 16.76 7.00 -11.26
N ILE A 172 17.50 6.41 -10.31
CA ILE A 172 18.88 6.82 -9.98
C ILE A 172 19.71 5.54 -9.84
N PRO A 173 20.31 5.03 -10.93
CA PRO A 173 21.18 3.87 -10.87
C PRO A 173 22.34 4.13 -9.90
N GLY A 174 22.74 3.11 -9.13
CA GLY A 174 23.77 3.22 -8.10
C GLY A 174 23.35 3.83 -6.76
N ARG A 175 22.18 4.48 -6.63
CA ARG A 175 21.67 5.04 -5.35
C ARG A 175 20.24 4.63 -5.01
N ALA A 176 19.79 3.48 -5.50
CA ALA A 176 18.43 2.97 -5.33
C ALA A 176 17.94 2.98 -3.86
N SER A 177 18.81 2.65 -2.90
CA SER A 177 18.48 2.65 -1.46
C SER A 177 18.18 4.05 -0.93
N HIS A 178 18.92 5.06 -1.36
CA HIS A 178 18.70 6.46 -0.95
C HIS A 178 17.39 7.00 -1.55
N THR A 179 17.15 6.71 -2.83
CA THR A 179 15.92 7.07 -3.54
C THR A 179 14.69 6.41 -2.92
N TYR A 180 14.80 5.12 -2.58
CA TYR A 180 13.72 4.37 -1.96
C TYR A 180 13.39 4.88 -0.54
N SER A 181 14.41 5.23 0.24
CA SER A 181 14.23 5.88 1.55
C SER A 181 13.50 7.22 1.43
N ALA A 182 13.85 8.06 0.45
CA ALA A 182 13.14 9.32 0.17
C ALA A 182 11.67 9.06 -0.20
N ALA A 183 11.39 8.07 -1.05
CA ALA A 183 10.02 7.66 -1.39
C ALA A 183 9.22 7.20 -0.16
N ARG A 184 9.87 6.50 0.79
CA ARG A 184 9.26 6.05 2.04
C ARG A 184 8.90 7.20 2.98
N LEU A 185 9.70 8.27 3.00
CA LEU A 185 9.39 9.48 3.76
C LEU A 185 8.11 10.15 3.24
N TYR A 186 7.98 10.35 1.93
CA TYR A 186 6.76 10.92 1.34
C TYR A 186 5.52 10.07 1.62
N ARG A 187 5.63 8.74 1.55
CA ARG A 187 4.54 7.81 1.93
C ARG A 187 4.16 7.95 3.39
N GLY A 188 5.14 8.07 4.29
CA GLY A 188 4.93 8.21 5.72
C GLY A 188 4.17 9.51 6.06
N VAL A 189 4.56 10.63 5.44
CA VAL A 189 3.86 11.92 5.58
C VAL A 189 2.43 11.85 5.05
N ALA A 190 2.22 11.21 3.91
CA ALA A 190 0.88 11.01 3.37
C ALA A 190 0.00 10.15 4.30
N ALA A 191 0.56 9.05 4.81
CA ALA A 191 -0.14 8.15 5.72
C ALA A 191 -0.50 8.82 7.05
N SER A 192 0.39 9.65 7.61
CA SER A 192 0.15 10.38 8.86
C SER A 192 -0.89 11.48 8.70
N THR A 193 -0.88 12.20 7.57
CA THR A 193 -1.87 13.23 7.26
C THR A 193 -3.28 12.64 7.22
N ILE A 194 -3.45 11.52 6.51
CA ILE A 194 -4.74 10.83 6.48
C ILE A 194 -5.14 10.28 7.85
N PHE A 195 -4.19 9.74 8.62
CA PHE A 195 -4.48 9.21 9.93
C PHE A 195 -5.09 10.29 10.85
N LEU A 196 -4.56 11.52 10.79
CA LEU A 196 -5.12 12.66 11.51
C LEU A 196 -6.50 13.09 10.99
N CYS A 197 -6.78 12.91 9.70
CA CYS A 197 -8.09 13.16 9.11
C CYS A 197 -9.09 12.01 9.30
N SER A 198 -8.64 10.82 9.71
CA SER A 198 -9.45 9.60 9.86
C SER A 198 -10.69 9.76 10.77
N PRO A 199 -10.65 10.48 11.91
CA PRO A 199 -11.84 10.63 12.76
C PRO A 199 -12.88 11.61 12.19
N ILE A 200 -12.53 12.41 11.17
CA ILE A 200 -13.40 13.46 10.61
C ILE A 200 -14.08 12.97 9.32
N LEU A 201 -13.51 11.96 8.64
CA LEU A 201 -13.98 11.47 7.33
C LEU A 201 -14.74 10.14 7.41
N THR A 202 -15.94 10.12 6.84
CA THR A 202 -16.76 8.92 6.61
C THR A 202 -16.10 7.96 5.58
N MET A 203 -16.28 6.64 5.71
CA MET A 203 -15.71 5.61 4.80
C MET A 203 -15.86 5.94 3.31
N LYS A 204 -17.06 6.38 2.88
CA LYS A 204 -17.31 6.70 1.48
C LYS A 204 -16.51 7.89 0.98
N MET A 205 -16.32 8.93 1.81
CA MET A 205 -15.46 10.06 1.45
C MET A 205 -14.01 9.58 1.28
N HIS A 206 -13.57 8.67 2.16
CA HIS A 206 -12.24 8.08 2.07
C HIS A 206 -12.04 7.29 0.77
N SER A 207 -12.98 6.41 0.44
CA SER A 207 -12.94 5.63 -0.80
C SER A 207 -13.05 6.49 -2.06
N ILE A 208 -13.87 7.54 -2.07
CA ILE A 208 -14.00 8.45 -3.23
C ILE A 208 -12.70 9.23 -3.44
N ILE A 209 -12.09 9.75 -2.38
CA ILE A 209 -10.81 10.47 -2.45
C ILE A 209 -9.71 9.54 -2.94
N LEU A 210 -9.65 8.30 -2.43
CA LEU A 210 -8.68 7.30 -2.86
C LEU A 210 -8.86 6.90 -4.33
N ILE A 211 -10.10 6.68 -4.78
CA ILE A 211 -10.41 6.37 -6.19
C ILE A 211 -10.00 7.53 -7.09
N PHE A 212 -10.33 8.77 -6.72
CA PHE A 212 -9.97 9.96 -7.50
C PHE A 212 -8.45 10.18 -7.59
N ILE A 213 -7.70 9.81 -6.53
CA ILE A 213 -6.24 9.93 -6.50
C ILE A 213 -5.54 8.77 -7.22
N THR A 214 -6.20 7.61 -7.36
CA THR A 214 -5.65 6.43 -8.06
C THR A 214 -5.83 6.50 -9.58
N VAL A 215 -6.88 7.18 -10.08
CA VAL A 215 -7.17 7.39 -11.51
C VAL A 215 -6.37 8.57 -12.06
#